data_AF-A0A2N0X7W4-F1
#
_entry.id   AF-A0A2N0X7W4-F1
#
_cell.length_a   1.000
_cell.length_b   1.000
_cell.length_c   1.000
_cell.angle_alpha   90.00
_cell.angle_beta   90.00
_cell.angle_gamma   90.00
#
_symmetry.space_group_name_H-M   'P 1'
#
loop_
_entity.id
_entity.type
_entity.pdbx_description
1 polymer ?
#
loop_
_entity_poly.entity_id
_entity_poly.type
_entity_poly.pdbx_seq_one_letter_code
_entity_poly.pdbx_strand_id
1 'polypeptide(L)'
;MKQVEGSNAAVGWVAALAAMLLGYLSWTLPDSWHAAMGGAMDYALIVALVALAGVGGWYAWRTRSIGLAVASVIGLFSPLVVIVAAMLIVGL
;
A
#
# COMPACT_ATOMS: atom_id res chain seq x y z
N MET A 1 29.23 -5.86 4.89
CA MET A 1 28.29 -4.74 4.67
C MET A 1 27.18 -5.06 3.66
N LYS A 2 27.42 -5.80 2.57
CA LYS A 2 26.38 -6.16 1.56
C LYS A 2 25.14 -6.91 2.09
N GLN A 3 25.26 -7.71 3.16
CA GLN A 3 24.11 -8.44 3.72
C GLN A 3 23.06 -7.54 4.37
N VAL A 4 23.48 -6.41 4.97
CA VAL A 4 22.58 -5.47 5.66
C VAL A 4 21.78 -4.65 4.64
N GLU A 5 22.37 -4.33 3.50
CA GLU A 5 21.70 -3.63 2.39
C GLU A 5 20.60 -4.49 1.76
N GLY A 6 20.86 -5.78 1.54
CA GLY A 6 19.85 -6.73 1.04
C GLY A 6 18.68 -6.90 2.00
N SER A 7 18.95 -7.00 3.30
CA SER A 7 17.91 -7.09 4.34
C SER A 7 17.06 -5.82 4.42
N ASN A 8 17.67 -4.63 4.32
CA ASN A 8 16.95 -3.35 4.33
C ASN A 8 16.07 -3.17 3.09
N ALA A 9 16.53 -3.57 1.90
CA ALA A 9 15.72 -3.53 0.69
C ALA A 9 14.51 -4.49 0.78
N ALA A 10 14.71 -5.68 1.37
CA ALA A 10 13.62 -6.65 1.56
C ALA A 10 12.49 -6.08 2.43
N VAL A 11 12.81 -5.40 3.54
CA VAL A 11 11.80 -4.77 4.40
C VAL A 11 10.99 -3.72 3.65
N GLY A 12 11.66 -2.88 2.84
CA GLY A 12 10.97 -1.89 2.02
C GLY A 12 10.01 -2.51 1.00
N TRP A 13 10.42 -3.60 0.34
CA TRP A 13 9.57 -4.32 -0.62
C TRP A 13 8.38 -5.00 0.07
N VAL A 14 8.58 -5.62 1.22
CA VAL A 14 7.51 -6.21 2.01
C VAL A 14 6.51 -5.14 2.45
N ALA A 15 6.98 -3.97 2.88
CA ALA A 15 6.12 -2.85 3.25
C ALA A 15 5.30 -2.32 2.06
N ALA A 16 5.91 -2.18 0.89
CA ALA A 16 5.21 -1.75 -0.32
C ALA A 16 4.14 -2.76 -0.78
N LEU A 17 4.46 -4.06 -0.77
CA LEU A 17 3.51 -5.12 -1.09
C LEU A 17 2.36 -5.19 -0.06
N ALA A 18 2.67 -5.02 1.23
CA ALA A 18 1.66 -4.96 2.28
C ALA A 18 0.72 -3.76 2.11
N ALA A 19 1.25 -2.58 1.75
CA ALA A 19 0.43 -1.41 1.44
C ALA A 19 -0.51 -1.68 0.24
N MET A 20 0.01 -2.28 -0.84
CA MET A 20 -0.81 -2.66 -2.01
C MET A 20 -1.95 -3.60 -1.62
N LEU A 21 -1.63 -4.66 -0.87
CA LEU A 21 -2.62 -5.64 -0.42
C LEU A 21 -3.65 -5.02 0.52
N LEU A 22 -3.23 -4.17 1.45
CA LEU A 22 -4.14 -3.49 2.37
C LEU A 22 -5.08 -2.55 1.62
N GLY A 23 -4.57 -1.79 0.66
CA GLY A 23 -5.38 -0.92 -0.19
C GLY A 23 -6.40 -1.70 -1.01
N TYR A 24 -6.00 -2.84 -1.59
CA TYR A 24 -6.92 -3.74 -2.29
C TYR A 24 -8.00 -4.31 -1.36
N LEU A 25 -7.61 -4.80 -0.18
CA LEU A 25 -8.54 -5.38 0.79
C LEU A 25 -9.52 -4.34 1.34
N SER A 26 -9.05 -3.12 1.61
CA SER A 26 -9.93 -2.04 2.10
C SER A 26 -11.13 -1.77 1.18
N TRP A 27 -10.98 -2.07 -0.12
CA TRP A 27 -12.00 -1.85 -1.14
C TRP A 27 -12.84 -3.10 -1.46
N THR A 28 -12.27 -4.30 -1.29
CA THR A 28 -13.01 -5.56 -1.53
C THR A 28 -13.79 -6.04 -0.30
N LEU A 29 -13.60 -5.41 0.86
CA LEU A 29 -14.39 -5.66 2.04
C LEU A 29 -15.86 -5.24 1.81
N PRO A 30 -16.84 -6.08 2.19
CA PRO A 30 -18.26 -5.76 2.03
C PRO A 30 -18.64 -4.52 2.84
N ASP A 31 -19.58 -3.71 2.34
CA ASP A 31 -20.10 -2.53 3.06
C ASP A 31 -20.63 -2.85 4.46
N SER A 32 -21.10 -4.08 4.69
CA SER A 32 -21.54 -4.55 6.00
C SER A 32 -20.41 -4.61 7.03
N TRP A 33 -19.15 -4.79 6.61
CA TRP A 33 -17.99 -4.76 7.48
C TRP A 33 -17.62 -3.33 7.86
N HIS A 34 -17.67 -2.41 6.90
CA HIS A 34 -17.51 -0.97 7.15
C HIS A 34 -18.59 -0.43 8.09
N ALA A 35 -19.84 -0.85 7.91
CA ALA A 35 -20.96 -0.50 8.77
C ALA A 35 -20.88 -1.14 10.17
N ALA A 36 -20.41 -2.40 10.27
CA ALA A 36 -20.32 -3.12 11.55
C ALA A 36 -19.19 -2.64 12.46
N MET A 37 -18.08 -2.12 11.89
CA MET A 37 -16.92 -1.69 12.68
C MET A 37 -16.91 -0.19 13.00
N GLY A 38 -17.89 0.56 12.47
CA GLY A 38 -17.93 2.02 12.54
C GLY A 38 -16.76 2.65 11.78
N GLY A 39 -16.83 3.96 11.52
CA GLY A 39 -15.80 4.67 10.74
C GLY A 39 -14.37 4.60 11.31
N ALA A 40 -14.17 4.03 12.51
CA ALA A 40 -12.87 3.76 13.10
C ALA A 40 -12.01 2.80 12.25
N MET A 41 -12.63 1.83 11.55
CA MET A 41 -11.89 0.90 10.69
C MET A 41 -11.30 1.62 9.47
N ASP A 42 -12.04 2.54 8.86
CA ASP A 42 -11.59 3.31 7.70
C ASP A 42 -10.39 4.19 8.05
N TYR A 43 -10.44 4.88 9.18
CA TYR A 43 -9.31 5.67 9.67
C TYR A 43 -8.09 4.79 9.97
N ALA A 44 -8.29 3.62 10.59
CA ALA A 44 -7.19 2.69 10.87
C ALA A 44 -6.53 2.15 9.60
N LEU A 45 -7.32 1.81 8.57
CA LEU A 45 -6.83 1.34 7.28
C LEU A 45 -6.04 2.42 6.53
N ILE A 46 -6.52 3.66 6.55
CA ILE A 46 -5.81 4.82 5.96
C ILE A 46 -4.47 5.05 6.69
N VAL A 47 -4.47 5.04 8.02
CA VAL A 47 -3.24 5.23 8.81
C VAL A 47 -2.24 4.10 8.54
N ALA A 48 -2.70 2.86 8.46
CA ALA A 48 -1.86 1.71 8.15
C ALA A 48 -1.27 1.77 6.73
N LEU A 49 -2.06 2.18 5.74
CA LEU A 49 -1.60 2.42 4.36
C LEU A 49 -0.48 3.47 4.32
N VAL A 50 -0.70 4.62 4.95
CA VAL A 50 0.28 5.72 5.00
C VAL A 50 1.54 5.27 5.72
N ALA A 51 1.43 4.55 6.84
CA ALA A 51 2.57 4.04 7.58
C ALA A 51 3.39 3.05 6.74
N LEU A 52 2.75 2.09 6.07
CA LEU A 52 3.43 1.10 5.23
C LEU A 52 4.10 1.73 4.00
N ALA A 53 3.42 2.67 3.33
CA ALA A 53 4.00 3.44 2.23
C ALA A 53 5.16 4.32 2.70
N GLY A 54 5.05 4.93 3.88
CA GLY A 54 6.11 5.71 4.51
C GLY A 54 7.34 4.86 4.85
N VAL A 55 7.13 3.65 5.37
CA VAL A 55 8.21 2.67 5.59
C VAL A 55 8.87 2.29 4.27
N GLY A 56 8.09 1.97 3.24
CA GLY A 56 8.61 1.70 1.90
C GLY A 56 9.45 2.87 1.36
N GLY A 57 8.94 4.09 1.40
CA GLY A 57 9.65 5.30 0.97
C GLY A 57 10.93 5.57 1.77
N TRP A 58 10.91 5.34 3.08
CA TRP A 58 12.08 5.46 3.94
C TRP A 58 13.19 4.47 3.57
N TYR A 59 12.83 3.21 3.33
CA TYR A 59 13.78 2.19 2.88
C TYR A 59 14.25 2.43 1.44
N ALA A 60 13.41 2.98 0.56
CA ALA A 60 13.79 3.38 -0.80
C ALA A 60 14.86 4.47 -0.75
N TRP A 61 14.70 5.47 0.12
CA TRP A 61 15.67 6.53 0.31
C TRP A 61 17.02 6.00 0.83
N ARG A 62 16.99 5.13 1.85
CA ARG A 62 18.22 4.52 2.40
C ARG A 62 18.96 3.62 1.40
N THR A 63 18.22 2.88 0.57
CA THR A 63 18.80 1.93 -0.40
C THR A 63 19.06 2.56 -1.76
N ARG A 64 18.73 3.85 -1.95
CA ARG A 64 18.77 4.56 -3.24
C ARG A 64 18.03 3.81 -4.36
N SER A 65 16.99 3.07 -4.00
CA SER A 65 16.22 2.23 -4.92
C SER A 65 15.02 2.98 -5.47
N ILE A 66 15.11 3.39 -6.74
CA ILE A 66 14.02 4.05 -7.46
C ILE A 66 12.81 3.10 -7.57
N GLY A 67 13.04 1.81 -7.83
CA GLY A 67 11.97 0.82 -7.96
C GLY A 67 11.13 0.69 -6.69
N LEU A 68 11.76 0.79 -5.53
CA LEU A 68 11.09 0.68 -4.23
C LEU A 68 10.31 1.97 -3.90
N ALA A 69 10.83 3.13 -4.30
CA ALA A 69 10.09 4.39 -4.20
C ALA A 69 8.81 4.35 -5.05
N VAL A 70 8.93 3.89 -6.31
CA VAL A 70 7.78 3.72 -7.22
C VAL A 70 6.78 2.71 -6.64
N ALA A 71 7.23 1.56 -6.16
CA ALA A 71 6.35 0.55 -5.56
C ALA A 71 5.59 1.10 -4.33
N SER A 72 6.24 1.93 -3.51
CA SER A 72 5.62 2.56 -2.34
C SER A 72 4.56 3.58 -2.73
N VAL A 73 4.80 4.36 -3.79
CA VAL A 73 3.83 5.30 -4.37
C VAL A 73 2.64 4.54 -4.93
N ILE A 74 2.88 3.50 -5.75
CA ILE A 74 1.80 2.68 -6.31
C ILE A 74 1.00 2.00 -5.18
N GLY A 75 1.67 1.54 -4.10
CA GLY A 75 1.00 0.99 -2.92
C GLY A 75 0.08 1.99 -2.23
N LEU A 76 0.51 3.24 -2.06
CA LEU A 76 -0.33 4.31 -1.51
C LEU A 76 -1.55 4.61 -2.39
N PHE A 77 -1.34 4.63 -3.72
CA PHE A 77 -2.39 4.92 -4.70
C PHE A 77 -3.13 3.66 -5.20
N SER A 78 -2.88 2.49 -4.62
CA SER A 78 -3.47 1.23 -5.11
C SER A 78 -5.01 1.26 -5.13
N PRO A 79 -5.72 1.91 -4.19
CA PRO A 79 -7.18 2.03 -4.27
C PRO A 79 -7.63 2.79 -5.53
N LEU A 80 -6.93 3.86 -5.91
CA LEU A 80 -7.21 4.65 -7.11
C LEU A 80 -6.96 3.85 -8.40
N VAL A 81 -5.89 3.05 -8.43
CA VAL A 81 -5.59 2.18 -9.58
C VAL A 81 -6.69 1.14 -9.79
N VAL A 82 -7.21 0.56 -8.70
CA VAL A 82 -8.33 -0.40 -8.73
C VAL A 82 -9.60 0.28 -9.22
N ILE A 83 -9.91 1.49 -8.75
CA ILE A 83 -11.06 2.27 -9.22
C ILE A 83 -10.98 2.50 -10.73
N VAL A 84 -9.84 2.98 -11.24
CA VAL A 84 -9.65 3.22 -12.67
C VAL A 84 -9.79 1.92 -13.47
N ALA A 85 -9.19 0.82 -13.00
CA ALA A 85 -9.30 -0.49 -13.66
C ALA A 85 -10.74 -1.01 -13.68
N ALA A 86 -11.48 -0.85 -12.57
CA ALA A 86 -12.88 -1.25 -12.49
C ALA A 86 -13.77 -0.41 -13.44
N MET A 87 -13.56 0.91 -13.51
CA MET A 87 -14.29 1.78 -14.43
C MET A 87 -14.07 1.39 -15.90
N LEU A 88 -12.82 1.09 -16.27
CA LEU A 88 -12.46 0.64 -17.62
C LEU A 88 -13.11 -0.71 -18.00
N ILE A 89 -13.23 -1.65 -17.04
CA ILE A 89 -13.86 -2.96 -17.28
C ILE A 89 -15.39 -2.83 -17.41
N VAL A 90 -16.00 -1.93 -16.65
CA VAL A 90 -17.47 -1.71 -16.64
C VAL A 90 -17.91 -0.76 -17.77
N GLY A 91 -16.97 -0.13 -18.49
CA GLY A 91 -17.26 0.73 -19.64
C GLY A 91 -17.79 2.10 -19.25
N LEU A 92 -17.40 2.61 -18.08
CA LEU A 92 -17.68 3.97 -17.60
C LEU A 92 -16.64 4.97 -18.12
#